data_AF-M1VFD7-F1
#
_entry.id   AF-M1VFD7-F1
#
_cell.length_a   1.000
_cell.length_b   1.000
_cell.length_c   1.000
_cell.angle_alpha   90.00
_cell.angle_beta   90.00
_cell.angle_gamma   90.00
#
_symmetry.space_group_name_H-M   'P 1'
#
loop_
_entity.id
_entity.type
_entity.pdbx_description
1 polymer ?
#
loop_
_entity_poly.entity_id
_entity_poly.type
_entity_poly.pdbx_seq_one_letter_code
_entity_poly.pdbx_strand_id
1 'polypeptide(L)'
;MQSSDGNDWDAFFANDPEEDASKRLFQNEIRQMLYGFGDARQPRRDTAELVEDLLRTYLTAVVQRCVEVANTRGRKYPDVSDLRFLLRKDLRKLRRVNYLVAMKEVIDETTRRGGELESLGR
;
A
#
# COMPACT_ATOMS: atom_id res chain seq x y z
N MET A 1 11.30 32.21 17.16
CA MET A 1 11.17 30.73 17.21
C MET A 1 9.70 30.38 17.19
N GLN A 2 9.13 30.19 16.01
CA GLN A 2 7.81 29.58 15.83
C GLN A 2 8.01 28.54 14.74
N SER A 3 8.17 27.29 15.16
CA SER A 3 8.12 26.15 14.23
C SER A 3 6.66 26.02 13.81
N SER A 4 6.40 26.35 12.55
CA SER A 4 5.14 26.06 11.87
C SER A 4 5.13 24.56 11.54
N ASP A 5 5.02 23.73 12.57
CA ASP A 5 4.76 22.31 12.40
C ASP A 5 3.23 22.12 12.35
N GLY A 6 2.64 22.66 11.28
CA GLY A 6 1.27 22.31 10.91
C GLY A 6 1.26 20.87 10.44
N ASN A 7 0.62 19.99 11.21
CA ASN A 7 0.38 18.61 10.83
C ASN A 7 -0.60 18.61 9.65
N ASP A 8 -0.07 18.71 8.43
CA ASP A 8 -0.79 18.72 7.15
C ASP A 8 -1.73 17.50 7.00
N TRP A 9 -1.44 16.43 7.72
CA TRP A 9 -2.28 15.24 7.86
C TRP A 9 -3.64 15.55 8.49
N ASP A 10 -3.71 16.48 9.45
CA ASP A 10 -4.98 16.85 10.08
C ASP A 10 -5.89 17.60 9.11
N ALA A 11 -5.35 18.34 8.13
CA ALA A 11 -6.15 18.99 7.09
C ALA A 11 -6.69 17.99 6.06
N PHE A 12 -5.93 16.93 5.77
CA PHE A 12 -6.41 15.81 4.94
C PHE A 12 -7.52 15.02 5.65
N PHE A 13 -7.41 14.78 6.96
CA PHE A 13 -8.43 14.04 7.74
C PHE A 13 -9.60 14.89 8.24
N ALA A 14 -9.46 16.22 8.30
CA ALA A 14 -10.54 17.15 8.71
C ALA A 14 -11.56 17.40 7.59
N ASN A 15 -11.26 17.01 6.35
CA ASN A 15 -12.23 16.90 5.28
C ASN A 15 -12.83 15.50 5.27
N ASP A 16 -13.85 15.26 6.09
CA ASP A 16 -15.00 14.43 5.68
C ASP A 16 -16.06 14.47 6.78
N PRO A 17 -17.33 14.81 6.43
CA PRO A 17 -18.19 13.75 5.89
C PRO A 17 -19.34 14.26 5.00
N GLU A 18 -19.33 13.96 3.68
CA GLU A 18 -20.54 13.66 2.86
C GLU A 18 -20.24 13.64 1.35
N GLU A 19 -19.18 14.32 0.89
CA GLU A 19 -19.03 14.63 -0.54
C GLU A 19 -17.98 13.80 -1.29
N ASP A 20 -17.23 12.93 -0.60
CA ASP A 20 -16.39 11.95 -1.26
C ASP A 20 -17.16 10.61 -1.37
N ALA A 21 -18.10 10.58 -2.31
CA ALA A 21 -18.26 9.41 -3.20
C ALA A 21 -16.96 9.22 -4.01
N SER A 22 -15.84 9.20 -3.29
CA SER A 22 -14.45 9.16 -3.69
C SER A 22 -14.37 8.09 -4.73
N LYS A 23 -14.11 8.50 -5.98
CA LYS A 23 -14.07 7.62 -7.16
C LYS A 23 -13.50 6.28 -6.73
N ARG A 24 -14.35 5.25 -6.67
CA ARG A 24 -13.96 3.93 -6.21
C ARG A 24 -12.82 3.44 -7.11
N LEU A 25 -11.59 3.51 -6.61
CA LEU A 25 -10.38 3.43 -7.45
C LEU A 25 -10.03 1.98 -7.79
N PHE A 26 -10.38 1.06 -6.89
CA PHE A 26 -9.89 -0.32 -6.90
C PHE A 26 -11.00 -1.35 -7.16
N GLN A 27 -12.16 -0.93 -7.66
CA GLN A 27 -13.31 -1.84 -7.81
C GLN A 27 -13.01 -3.02 -8.74
N ASN A 28 -12.30 -2.78 -9.84
CA ASN A 28 -11.99 -3.83 -10.79
C ASN A 28 -10.96 -4.81 -10.21
N GLU A 29 -9.93 -4.28 -9.57
CA GLU A 29 -8.85 -5.03 -8.94
C GLU A 29 -9.38 -5.85 -7.75
N ILE A 30 -10.24 -5.25 -6.91
CA ILE A 30 -10.87 -5.95 -5.79
C ILE A 30 -11.76 -7.07 -6.31
N ARG A 31 -12.55 -6.86 -7.37
CA ARG A 31 -13.36 -7.94 -7.96
C ARG A 31 -12.50 -9.06 -8.55
N GLN A 32 -11.38 -8.75 -9.18
CA GLN A 32 -10.43 -9.77 -9.64
C GLN A 32 -9.81 -10.55 -8.47
N MET A 33 -9.46 -9.86 -7.37
CA MET A 33 -8.97 -10.50 -6.16
C MET A 33 -10.04 -11.39 -5.52
N LEU A 34 -11.27 -10.91 -5.37
CA LEU A 34 -12.39 -11.67 -4.80
C LEU A 34 -12.61 -12.97 -5.58
N TYR A 35 -12.63 -12.92 -6.91
CA TYR A 35 -12.69 -14.12 -7.74
C TYR A 35 -11.47 -15.04 -7.51
N GLY A 36 -10.26 -14.49 -7.44
CA GLY A 36 -9.05 -15.25 -7.12
C GLY A 36 -9.05 -15.90 -5.73
N PHE A 37 -9.80 -15.35 -4.77
CA PHE A 37 -10.04 -15.92 -3.45
C PHE A 37 -11.21 -16.92 -3.41
N GLY A 38 -11.84 -17.20 -4.55
CA GLY A 38 -12.90 -18.20 -4.68
C GLY A 38 -14.33 -17.65 -4.59
N ASP A 39 -14.52 -16.34 -4.70
CA ASP A 39 -15.85 -15.73 -4.87
C ASP A 39 -16.44 -16.04 -6.27
N ALA A 40 -17.64 -15.57 -6.55
CA ALA A 40 -18.32 -15.75 -7.82
C ALA A 40 -17.50 -15.20 -9.01
N ARG A 41 -17.74 -15.76 -10.22
CA ARG A 41 -17.13 -15.29 -11.48
C ARG A 41 -17.30 -13.78 -11.70
N GLN A 42 -18.41 -13.22 -11.23
CA GLN A 42 -18.64 -11.78 -11.20
C GLN A 42 -19.01 -11.39 -9.76
N PRO A 43 -18.02 -11.02 -8.92
CA PRO A 43 -18.29 -10.60 -7.55
C PRO A 43 -19.22 -9.39 -7.53
N ARG A 44 -20.09 -9.37 -6.53
CA ARG A 44 -21.09 -8.31 -6.34
C ARG A 44 -20.40 -6.98 -6.10
N ARG A 45 -20.96 -5.92 -6.68
CA ARG A 45 -20.45 -4.56 -6.53
C ARG A 45 -20.49 -4.10 -5.07
N ASP A 46 -21.61 -4.31 -4.39
CA ASP A 46 -21.78 -3.93 -2.98
C ASP A 46 -20.70 -4.56 -2.08
N THR A 47 -20.35 -5.83 -2.35
CA THR A 47 -19.26 -6.53 -1.64
C THR A 47 -17.90 -5.87 -1.91
N ALA A 48 -17.61 -5.55 -3.16
CA ALA A 48 -16.35 -4.90 -3.53
C ALA A 48 -16.24 -3.48 -2.94
N GLU A 49 -17.34 -2.73 -2.89
CA GLU A 49 -17.42 -1.41 -2.22
C GLU A 49 -17.13 -1.52 -0.73
N LEU A 50 -17.78 -2.46 -0.03
CA LEU A 50 -17.51 -2.69 1.38
C LEU A 50 -16.05 -3.13 1.64
N VAL A 51 -15.52 -4.01 0.80
CA VAL A 51 -14.12 -4.46 0.91
C VAL A 51 -13.15 -3.30 0.68
N GLU A 52 -13.45 -2.38 -0.25
CA GLU A 52 -12.64 -1.17 -0.47
C GLU A 52 -12.63 -0.27 0.77
N ASP A 53 -13.78 -0.09 1.41
CA ASP A 53 -13.88 0.72 2.65
C ASP A 53 -13.06 0.09 3.78
N LEU A 54 -13.22 -1.22 4.00
CA LEU A 54 -12.45 -1.95 5.00
C LEU A 54 -10.94 -1.91 4.72
N LEU A 55 -10.55 -2.04 3.45
CA LEU A 55 -9.16 -1.97 3.02
C LEU A 55 -8.58 -0.58 3.29
N ARG A 56 -9.31 0.49 2.97
CA ARG A 56 -8.88 1.88 3.21
C ARG A 56 -8.62 2.10 4.69
N THR A 57 -9.58 1.75 5.56
CA THR A 57 -9.41 1.86 7.01
C THR A 57 -8.22 1.07 7.52
N TYR A 58 -8.05 -0.18 7.05
CA TYR A 58 -6.92 -1.02 7.46
C TYR A 58 -5.57 -0.44 7.02
N LEU A 59 -5.44 -0.01 5.76
CA LEU A 59 -4.19 0.52 5.23
C LEU A 59 -3.78 1.81 5.94
N THR A 60 -4.73 2.73 6.18
CA THR A 60 -4.48 3.95 6.95
C THR A 60 -3.94 3.62 8.34
N ALA A 61 -4.58 2.69 9.06
CA ALA A 61 -4.11 2.27 10.39
C ALA A 61 -2.71 1.62 10.36
N VAL A 62 -2.40 0.83 9.33
CA VAL A 62 -1.08 0.20 9.17
C VAL A 62 -0.01 1.24 8.90
N VAL A 63 -0.25 2.17 7.97
CA VAL A 63 0.70 3.24 7.62
C VAL A 63 0.94 4.15 8.81
N GLN A 64 -0.09 4.52 9.55
CA GLN A 64 0.06 5.34 10.76
C GLN A 64 1.00 4.70 11.77
N ARG A 65 0.84 3.40 12.03
CA ARG A 65 1.75 2.66 12.92
C ARG A 65 3.18 2.57 12.36
N CYS A 66 3.35 2.46 11.04
CA CYS A 66 4.67 2.53 10.42
C CYS A 66 5.33 3.90 10.63
N VAL A 67 4.56 4.99 10.51
CA VAL A 67 5.02 6.36 10.79
C VAL A 67 5.44 6.51 12.25
N GLU A 68 4.66 5.97 13.20
CA GLU A 68 5.04 5.98 14.63
C GLU A 68 6.38 5.27 14.88
N VAL A 69 6.62 4.13 14.24
CA VAL A 69 7.89 3.40 14.32
C VAL A 69 9.03 4.21 13.70
N ALA A 70 8.80 4.86 12.56
CA ALA A 70 9.78 5.71 11.89
C ALA A 70 10.14 6.94 12.76
N ASN A 71 9.14 7.59 13.35
CA ASN A 71 9.29 8.73 14.25
C ASN A 71 10.09 8.35 15.49
N THR A 72 9.85 7.17 16.07
CA THR A 72 10.63 6.65 17.21
C THR A 72 12.11 6.47 16.85
N ARG A 73 12.41 6.26 15.56
CA ARG A 73 13.78 6.16 15.01
C ARG A 73 14.34 7.51 14.52
N GLY A 74 13.61 8.61 14.74
CA GLY A 74 14.00 9.96 14.31
C GLY A 74 13.82 10.23 12.81
N ARG A 75 13.05 9.38 12.09
CA ARG A 75 12.73 9.59 10.67
C ARG A 75 11.31 10.11 10.50
N LYS A 76 11.16 11.15 9.66
CA LYS A 76 9.86 11.74 9.31
C LYS A 76 8.97 10.83 8.46
N TYR A 77 9.57 10.01 7.60
CA TYR A 77 8.85 9.15 6.67
C TYR A 77 9.14 7.67 6.93
N PRO A 78 8.12 6.80 6.84
CA PRO A 78 8.28 5.36 7.02
C PRO A 78 8.97 4.73 5.82
N ASP A 79 9.72 3.67 6.11
CA ASP A 79 10.41 2.84 5.12
C ASP A 79 9.89 1.38 5.23
N VAL A 80 10.22 0.55 4.23
CA VAL A 80 9.90 -0.89 4.21
C VAL A 80 10.43 -1.59 5.47
N SER A 81 11.55 -1.13 6.04
CA SER A 81 12.07 -1.65 7.30
C SER A 81 11.13 -1.46 8.50
N ASP A 82 10.30 -0.41 8.50
CA ASP A 82 9.32 -0.14 9.56
C ASP A 82 8.10 -1.06 9.42
N LEU A 83 7.65 -1.31 8.18
CA LEU A 83 6.61 -2.31 7.90
C LEU A 83 7.05 -3.73 8.30
N ARG A 84 8.30 -4.11 7.98
CA ARG A 84 8.88 -5.39 8.43
C ARG A 84 8.89 -5.51 9.95
N PHE A 85 9.23 -4.42 10.64
CA PHE A 85 9.23 -4.40 12.11
C PHE A 85 7.81 -4.56 12.68
N LEU A 86 6.81 -3.91 12.07
CA LEU A 86 5.41 -4.05 12.47
C LEU A 86 4.90 -5.49 12.29
N LEU A 87 5.28 -6.15 11.20
CA LEU A 87 4.88 -7.52 10.87
C LEU A 87 5.71 -8.61 11.58
N ARG A 88 6.66 -8.26 12.47
CA ARG A 88 7.58 -9.22 13.10
C ARG A 88 6.92 -10.39 13.84
N LYS A 89 5.68 -10.21 14.29
CA LYS A 89 4.89 -11.24 14.98
C LYS A 89 4.13 -12.16 14.01
N ASP A 90 3.87 -11.71 12.79
CA ASP A 90 3.20 -12.50 11.74
C ASP A 90 4.24 -12.96 10.72
N LEU A 91 4.84 -14.13 10.99
CA LEU A 91 5.90 -14.69 10.16
C LEU A 91 5.45 -14.98 8.72
N ARG A 92 4.16 -15.26 8.49
CA ARG A 92 3.64 -15.52 7.14
C ARG A 92 3.63 -14.25 6.32
N LYS A 93 3.08 -13.16 6.87
CA LYS A 93 3.08 -11.84 6.20
C LYS A 93 4.50 -11.30 6.02
N LEU A 94 5.35 -11.45 7.04
CA LEU A 94 6.75 -10.99 6.96
C LEU A 94 7.52 -11.71 5.83
N ARG A 95 7.42 -13.04 5.75
CA ARG A 95 8.04 -13.82 4.67
C ARG A 95 7.54 -13.38 3.30
N ARG A 96 6.24 -13.15 3.17
CA ARG A 96 5.65 -12.70 1.91
C ARG A 96 6.17 -11.32 1.49
N VAL A 97 6.29 -10.37 2.41
CA VAL A 97 6.86 -9.05 2.13
C VAL A 97 8.31 -9.16 1.66
N ASN A 98 9.14 -9.94 2.37
CA ASN A 98 10.54 -10.13 1.98
C ASN A 98 10.68 -10.73 0.58
N TYR A 99 9.86 -11.74 0.28
CA TYR A 99 9.82 -12.35 -1.06
C TYR A 99 9.42 -11.33 -2.13
N LEU A 100 8.37 -10.54 -1.90
CA LEU A 100 7.88 -9.58 -2.88
C LEU A 100 8.87 -8.45 -3.16
N VAL A 101 9.57 -7.96 -2.14
CA VAL A 101 10.62 -6.94 -2.31
C VAL A 101 11.79 -7.51 -3.11
N ALA A 102 12.28 -8.70 -2.76
CA ALA A 102 13.35 -9.35 -3.50
C ALA A 102 12.95 -9.65 -4.95
N MET A 103 11.73 -10.12 -5.19
CA MET A 103 11.25 -10.40 -6.54
C MET A 103 11.11 -9.12 -7.38
N LYS A 104 10.69 -8.01 -6.77
CA LYS A 104 10.65 -6.71 -7.45
C LYS A 104 12.03 -6.28 -7.92
N GLU A 105 13.05 -6.41 -7.06
CA GLU A 105 14.44 -6.10 -7.43
C GLU A 105 14.92 -6.93 -8.62
N VAL A 106 14.60 -8.23 -8.63
CA VAL A 106 14.91 -9.14 -9.75
C VAL A 106 14.20 -8.69 -11.03
N ILE A 107 12.91 -8.36 -10.97
CA ILE A 107 12.15 -7.89 -12.13
C ILE A 107 12.78 -6.59 -12.68
N ASP A 108 13.03 -5.62 -11.81
CA ASP A 108 13.61 -4.32 -12.20
C ASP A 108 14.99 -4.49 -12.85
N GLU A 109 15.82 -5.42 -12.36
CA GLU A 109 17.11 -5.76 -12.97
C GLU A 109 16.94 -6.41 -14.35
N THR A 110 16.05 -7.38 -14.49
CA THR A 110 15.81 -8.05 -15.78
C THR A 110 15.25 -7.10 -16.83
N THR A 111 14.34 -6.19 -16.45
CA THR A 111 13.78 -5.18 -17.36
C THR A 111 14.86 -4.20 -17.81
N ARG A 112 15.74 -3.74 -16.90
CA ARG A 112 16.86 -2.85 -17.26
C ARG A 112 17.81 -3.50 -18.26
N ARG A 113 18.22 -4.74 -17.98
CA ARG A 113 19.14 -5.49 -18.84
C ARG A 113 18.52 -5.80 -20.21
N GLY A 114 17.22 -6.08 -20.26
CA GLY A 114 16.48 -6.26 -21.51
C GLY A 114 16.51 -5.00 -22.39
N GLY A 115 16.26 -3.82 -21.80
CA GLY A 115 16.34 -2.55 -22.51
C GLY A 115 17.75 -2.21 -23.02
N GLU A 116 18.80 -2.56 -22.26
CA GLU A 116 20.19 -2.38 -22.69
C GLU A 116 20.51 -3.22 -23.93
N LEU A 117 20.06 -4.47 -23.99
CA LEU A 117 20.25 -5.35 -25.15
C LEU A 117 19.52 -4.84 -26.40
N GLU A 118 18.30 -4.31 -26.25
CA GLU A 118 17.56 -3.68 -27.36
C GLU A 118 18.24 -2.40 -27.88
N SER A 119 18.96 -1.68 -27.01
CA SER A 119 19.67 -0.45 -27.38
C SER A 119 20.99 -0.68 -28.13
N LEU A 120 21.65 -1.82 -27.89
CA LEU A 120 22.88 -2.22 -28.60
C LEU A 120 22.61 -2.89 -29.95
N GLY A 121 21.39 -3.33 -30.21
CA GLY A 121 20.98 -4.01 -31.45
C GLY A 121 20.57 -3.07 -32.61
N ARG A 122 20.93 -1.79 -32.56
CA ARG A 122 20.67 -0.80 -33.63
C ARG A 122 21.94 -0.16 -34.16
#